data_AF-A0A970QV58-F1
#
_entry.id   AF-A0A970QV58-F1
#
_cell.length_a   1.000
_cell.length_b   1.000
_cell.length_c   1.000
_cell.angle_alpha   90.00
_cell.angle_beta   90.00
_cell.angle_gamma   90.00
#
_symmetry.space_group_name_H-M   'P 1'
#
loop_
_entity.id
_entity.type
_entity.pdbx_description
1 polymer ?
#
loop_
_entity_poly.entity_id
_entity_poly.type
_entity_poly.pdbx_seq_one_letter_code
_entity_poly.pdbx_strand_id
1 'polypeptide(L)' 'MFTEEIKSQILEIRAEGQTNMFDITTVQQFAYEKGFFALVSFIEDDPTAYIHFILRGE' A
#
# COMPACT_ATOMS: atom_id res chain seq x y z
N MET A 1 -2.50 1.83 12.12
CA MET A 1 -1.12 2.06 12.63
C MET A 1 -0.15 1.42 11.63
N PHE A 2 0.90 2.12 11.22
CA PHE A 2 1.87 1.59 10.25
C PHE A 2 2.72 0.48 10.88
N THR A 3 2.86 -0.65 10.20
CA THR A 3 3.56 -1.85 10.69
C THR A 3 4.53 -2.38 9.64
N GLU A 4 5.50 -3.19 10.05
CA GLU A 4 6.43 -3.87 9.13
C GLU A 4 5.70 -4.77 8.12
N GLU A 5 4.53 -5.33 8.51
CA GLU A 5 3.68 -6.10 7.60
C GLU A 5 3.15 -5.22 6.45
N ILE A 6 2.58 -4.06 6.78
CA ILE A 6 2.08 -3.09 5.79
C ILE A 6 3.23 -2.64 4.87
N LYS A 7 4.40 -2.36 5.45
CA LYS A 7 5.60 -2.00 4.69
C LYS A 7 6.00 -3.08 3.68
N SER A 8 6.04 -4.34 4.12
CA SER A 8 6.36 -5.47 3.24
C SER A 8 5.35 -5.61 2.10
N GLN A 9 4.06 -5.49 2.40
CA GLN A 9 2.99 -5.59 1.39
C GLN A 9 3.07 -4.47 0.34
N ILE A 10 3.37 -3.24 0.76
CA ILE A 10 3.57 -2.10 -0.16
C ILE A 10 4.79 -2.34 -1.06
N LEU A 11 5.90 -2.82 -0.50
CA LEU A 11 7.11 -3.10 -1.25
C LEU A 11 6.94 -4.24 -2.26
N GLU A 12 6.13 -5.24 -1.94
CA GLU A 12 5.78 -6.32 -2.86
C GLU A 12 5.01 -5.79 -4.09
N ILE A 13 3.92 -5.03 -3.86
CA ILE A 13 3.16 -4.40 -4.94
C ILE A 13 4.05 -3.47 -5.78
N ARG A 14 4.95 -2.72 -5.12
CA ARG A 14 5.90 -1.83 -5.80
C ARG A 14 6.89 -2.61 -6.68
N ALA A 15 7.39 -3.75 -6.21
CA ALA A 15 8.37 -4.57 -6.93
C ALA A 15 7.79 -5.17 -8.22
N GLU A 16 6.48 -5.42 -8.25
CA GLU A 16 5.78 -5.90 -9.45
C GLU A 16 5.70 -4.85 -10.55
N GLY A 17 5.69 -3.56 -10.19
CA GLY A 17 5.70 -2.46 -11.16
C GLY A 17 4.46 -2.40 -12.05
N GLN A 18 3.36 -3.07 -11.67
CA GLN A 18 2.14 -3.17 -12.46
C GLN A 18 1.25 -1.92 -12.37
N THR A 19 1.36 -1.15 -11.29
CA THR A 19 0.58 0.07 -11.06
C THR A 19 1.45 1.22 -10.55
N ASN A 20 0.97 2.44 -10.75
CA ASN A 20 1.53 3.61 -10.08
C ASN A 20 1.16 3.55 -8.59
N MET A 21 2.15 3.67 -7.70
CA MET A 21 1.90 3.61 -6.26
C MET A 21 1.06 4.78 -5.73
N PHE A 22 0.84 5.84 -6.50
CA PHE A 22 -0.09 6.94 -6.18
C PHE A 22 -1.52 6.69 -6.67
N ASP A 23 -1.74 5.68 -7.51
CA ASP A 23 -3.07 5.21 -7.87
C ASP A 23 -3.60 4.29 -6.77
N ILE A 24 -4.10 4.93 -5.71
CA ILE A 24 -4.54 4.27 -4.48
C ILE A 24 -5.62 3.22 -4.76
N THR A 25 -6.59 3.54 -5.62
CA THR A 25 -7.68 2.63 -5.97
C THR A 25 -7.15 1.34 -6.57
N THR A 26 -6.23 1.46 -7.53
CA THR A 26 -5.63 0.30 -8.19
C THR A 26 -4.74 -0.48 -7.21
N VAL A 27 -3.96 0.20 -6.35
CA VAL A 27 -3.16 -0.45 -5.29
C VAL A 27 -4.05 -1.22 -4.31
N GLN A 28 -5.19 -0.66 -3.88
CA GLN A 28 -6.13 -1.35 -3.00
C GLN A 28 -6.74 -2.58 -3.68
N GLN A 29 -7.06 -2.49 -4.98
CA GLN A 29 -7.53 -3.65 -5.73
C GLN A 29 -6.48 -4.77 -5.77
N PHE A 30 -5.23 -4.45 -6.11
CA PHE A 30 -4.14 -5.43 -6.11
C PHE A 30 -3.87 -6.00 -4.72
N ALA A 31 -3.90 -5.16 -3.69
CA ALA A 31 -3.76 -5.59 -2.30
C ALA A 31 -4.88 -6.56 -1.91
N TYR A 32 -6.12 -6.27 -2.30
CA TYR A 32 -7.26 -7.15 -2.05
C TYR A 32 -7.13 -8.50 -2.78
N GLU A 33 -6.76 -8.48 -4.06
CA GLU A 33 -6.55 -9.70 -4.87
C GLU A 33 -5.43 -10.60 -4.31
N LYS A 34 -4.41 -10.00 -3.66
CA LYS A 34 -3.31 -10.71 -3.00
C LYS A 34 -3.60 -11.12 -1.55
N GLY A 35 -4.75 -10.71 -0.99
CA GLY A 35 -5.10 -10.98 0.41
C GLY A 35 -4.39 -10.07 1.42
N PHE A 36 -3.83 -8.94 0.99
CA PHE A 36 -3.21 -7.92 1.84
C PHE A 36 -4.26 -7.03 2.50
N PHE A 37 -5.18 -7.63 3.25
CA PHE A 37 -6.31 -6.93 3.88
C PHE A 37 -5.83 -5.86 4.88
N ALA A 38 -4.70 -6.10 5.55
CA ALA A 38 -4.09 -5.12 6.45
C ALA A 38 -3.68 -3.83 5.71
N LEU A 39 -3.09 -3.95 4.51
CA LEU A 39 -2.78 -2.80 3.66
C LEU A 39 -4.05 -2.11 3.15
N VAL A 40 -5.07 -2.88 2.74
CA VAL A 40 -6.35 -2.29 2.28
C VAL A 40 -6.96 -1.44 3.39
N SER A 41 -7.14 -1.99 4.60
CA SER A 41 -7.67 -1.25 5.73
C SER A 41 -6.78 -0.08 6.15
N PHE A 42 -5.46 -0.22 6.10
CA PHE A 42 -4.54 0.89 6.39
C PHE A 42 -4.72 2.07 5.43
N ILE A 43 -4.87 1.80 4.14
CA ILE A 43 -5.10 2.83 3.12
C ILE A 43 -6.47 3.50 3.31
N GLU A 44 -7.49 2.74 3.69
CA GLU A 44 -8.82 3.28 3.99
C GLU A 44 -8.82 4.17 5.24
N ASP A 45 -8.12 3.74 6.30
CA ASP A 45 -8.02 4.45 7.57
C ASP A 45 -7.19 5.74 7.47
N ASP A 46 -6.05 5.69 6.77
CA ASP A 46 -5.14 6.82 6.63
C ASP A 46 -4.41 6.83 5.26
N PRO A 47 -5.08 7.33 4.20
CA PRO A 47 -4.47 7.44 2.87
C PRO A 47 -3.32 8.45 2.84
N THR A 48 -3.28 9.40 3.78
CA THR A 48 -2.23 10.42 3.85
C THR A 48 -0.92 9.81 4.36
N ALA A 49 -0.98 8.94 5.38
CA ALA A 49 0.17 8.17 5.82
C ALA A 49 0.73 7.26 4.72
N TYR A 50 -0.14 6.61 3.94
CA TYR A 50 0.29 5.83 2.78
C TYR A 50 1.05 6.69 1.74
N ILE A 51 0.49 7.83 1.34
CA ILE A 51 1.16 8.75 0.38
C ILE A 51 2.49 9.26 0.95
N HIS A 52 2.54 9.61 2.23
CA HIS A 52 3.77 10.03 2.89
C HIS A 52 4.85 8.94 2.85
N PHE A 53 4.47 7.68 3.08
CA PHE A 53 5.37 6.55 2.96
C PHE A 53 5.92 6.42 1.54
N ILE A 54 5.08 6.50 0.51
CA ILE A 54 5.54 6.42 -0.89
C ILE A 54 6.52 7.56 -1.23
N LEU A 55 6.31 8.76 -0.69
CA LEU A 55 7.18 9.92 -0.94
C LEU A 55 8.50 9.88 -0.17
N ARG A 56 8.51 9.39 1.08
CA ARG A 56 9.66 9.48 1.99
C ARG A 56 10.42 8.18 2.20
N GLY A 57 9.76 7.03 2.02
CA GLY A 57 10.33 5.71 2.24
C GLY A 57 10.66 5.37 3.69
N GLU A 58 10.08 6.09 4.66
CA GLU A 58 10.26 5.89 6.11
C GLU A 58 9.67 4.55 6.60
#